data_AF-A0A0H1BD39-F1
#
_entry.id   AF-A0A0H1BD39-F1
#
_cell.length_a   1.000
_cell.length_b   1.000
_cell.length_c   1.000
_cell.angle_alpha   90.00
_cell.angle_beta   90.00
_cell.angle_gamma   90.00
#
_symmetry.space_group_name_H-M   'P 1'
#
loop_
_entity.id
_entity.type
_entity.pdbx_description
1 polymer ?
#
loop_
_entity_poly.entity_id
_entity_poly.type
_entity_poly.pdbx_seq_one_letter_code
_entity_poly.pdbx_strand_id
1 'polypeptide(L)'
;MASSSRSPFMDLPTELHAHIASYLSYPDALALKHTNTYFYALVQTGLVLKVNWILERCRLKLRVPFKSCELRTDQTFCNAEIREIMEKRRRHQECKPGAGGCLVVEGSSCGGRTPFWLLGSRGLFWWGGKRVKLDYFALIIGVLVCFIAIICVPVSR
;
A
#
# COMPACT_ATOMS: atom_id res chain seq x y z
N MET A 1 -39.60 -2.49 9.77
CA MET A 1 -39.06 -1.91 11.02
C MET A 1 -37.55 -1.95 10.93
N ALA A 2 -36.90 -0.80 10.70
CA ALA A 2 -35.45 -0.72 10.66
C ALA A 2 -34.92 -0.85 12.10
N SER A 3 -34.17 -1.91 12.38
CA SER A 3 -33.42 -2.03 13.63
C SER A 3 -32.42 -0.88 13.69
N SER A 4 -32.68 0.09 14.57
CA SER A 4 -31.69 1.13 14.91
C SER A 4 -30.45 0.41 15.42
N SER A 5 -29.38 0.42 14.63
CA SER A 5 -28.09 -0.08 15.04
C SER A 5 -27.53 0.86 16.10
N ARG A 6 -27.96 0.72 17.36
CA ARG A 6 -27.18 1.26 18.48
C ARG A 6 -25.78 0.69 18.32
N SER A 7 -24.80 1.57 18.16
CA SER A 7 -23.40 1.17 18.14
C SER A 7 -23.01 0.89 19.59
N PRO A 8 -22.96 -0.37 20.05
CA PRO A 8 -22.74 -0.71 21.46
C PRO A 8 -21.41 -0.16 22.00
N PHE A 9 -20.50 0.22 21.10
CA PHE A 9 -19.24 0.84 21.43
C PHE A 9 -19.40 2.26 22.00
N MET A 10 -20.23 3.11 21.39
CA MET A 10 -20.38 4.51 21.85
C MET A 10 -21.12 4.64 23.18
N ASP A 11 -21.84 3.59 23.57
CA ASP A 11 -22.53 3.52 24.87
C ASP A 11 -21.57 3.18 26.02
N LEU A 12 -20.30 2.85 25.73
CA LEU A 12 -19.29 2.58 26.74
C LEU A 12 -18.86 3.88 27.46
N PRO A 13 -18.56 3.80 28.76
CA PRO A 13 -18.00 4.91 29.51
C PRO A 13 -16.58 5.26 29.03
N THR A 14 -16.18 6.51 29.27
CA THR A 14 -14.93 7.08 28.73
C THR A 14 -13.68 6.34 29.23
N GLU A 15 -13.73 5.80 30.44
CA GLU A 15 -12.66 5.01 31.04
C GLU A 15 -12.40 3.73 30.23
N LEU A 16 -13.47 3.08 29.74
CA LEU A 16 -13.33 1.90 28.90
C LEU A 16 -12.80 2.26 27.52
N HIS A 17 -13.23 3.40 26.94
CA HIS A 17 -12.64 3.91 25.71
C HIS A 17 -11.13 4.18 25.84
N ALA A 18 -10.71 4.83 26.93
CA ALA A 18 -9.30 5.10 27.19
C ALA A 18 -8.51 3.80 27.41
N HIS A 19 -9.09 2.84 28.11
CA HIS A 19 -8.47 1.53 28.33
C HIS A 19 -8.29 0.77 27.02
N ILE A 20 -9.32 0.71 26.17
CA ILE A 20 -9.24 0.07 24.84
C ILE A 20 -8.17 0.76 23.99
N ALA A 21 -8.14 2.10 23.98
CA ALA A 21 -7.15 2.86 23.23
C ALA A 21 -5.70 2.57 23.66
N SER A 22 -5.47 2.20 24.93
CA SER A 22 -4.13 1.86 25.44
C SER A 22 -3.56 0.54 24.89
N TYR A 23 -4.41 -0.36 24.41
CA TYR A 23 -3.99 -1.63 23.79
C TYR A 23 -3.78 -1.53 22.28
N LEU A 24 -4.21 -0.43 21.66
CA LEU A 24 -4.10 -0.26 20.21
C LEU A 24 -2.67 0.03 19.79
N SER A 25 -2.23 -0.61 18.71
CA SER A 25 -0.98 -0.26 18.05
C SER A 25 -1.06 1.15 17.44
N TYR A 26 0.08 1.82 17.22
CA TYR A 26 0.12 3.17 16.63
C TYR A 26 -0.84 3.39 15.43
N PRO A 27 -0.82 2.55 14.37
CA PRO A 27 -1.71 2.76 13.22
C PRO A 27 -3.20 2.62 13.56
N ASP A 28 -3.56 1.77 14.54
CA ASP A 28 -4.95 1.57 14.95
C ASP A 28 -5.43 2.69 15.88
N ALA A 29 -4.57 3.12 16.81
CA ALA A 29 -4.84 4.26 17.66
C ALA A 29 -5.02 5.55 16.83
N LEU A 30 -4.16 5.76 15.82
CA LEU A 30 -4.30 6.88 14.89
C LEU A 30 -5.59 6.78 14.06
N ALA A 31 -5.97 5.58 13.61
CA ALA A 31 -7.23 5.38 12.91
C ALA A 31 -8.42 5.74 13.82
N LEU A 32 -8.45 5.23 15.05
CA LEU A 32 -9.48 5.53 16.05
C LEU A 32 -9.58 7.04 16.32
N LYS A 33 -8.44 7.70 16.49
CA LYS A 33 -8.34 9.15 16.68
C LYS A 33 -9.02 9.94 15.56
N HIS A 34 -8.96 9.46 14.32
CA HIS A 34 -9.57 10.12 13.15
C HIS A 34 -11.00 9.68 12.83
N THR A 35 -11.62 8.79 13.62
CA THR A 35 -13.03 8.39 13.41
C THR A 35 -14.03 9.43 13.90
N ASN A 36 -13.75 10.08 15.03
CA ASN A 36 -14.66 11.01 15.71
C ASN A 36 -13.85 12.07 16.47
N THR A 37 -14.38 13.29 16.60
CA THR A 37 -13.79 14.37 17.39
C THR A 37 -13.61 14.01 18.86
N TYR A 38 -14.52 13.20 19.44
CA TYR A 38 -14.38 12.66 20.80
C TYR A 38 -13.09 11.85 20.97
N PHE A 39 -12.84 10.88 20.08
CA PHE A 39 -11.63 10.07 20.10
C PHE A 39 -10.39 10.88 19.73
N TYR A 40 -10.53 11.93 18.92
CA TYR A 40 -9.43 12.81 18.58
C TYR A 40 -8.80 13.45 19.84
N ALA A 41 -9.64 13.85 20.79
CA ALA A 41 -9.21 14.43 22.06
C ALA A 41 -8.77 13.38 23.09
N LEU A 42 -9.39 12.19 23.08
CA LEU A 42 -9.13 11.14 24.07
C LEU A 42 -7.86 10.32 23.77
N VAL A 43 -7.63 9.96 22.51
CA VAL A 43 -6.60 8.98 22.13
C VAL A 43 -5.23 9.63 22.03
N GLN A 44 -4.28 9.12 22.80
CA GLN A 44 -2.90 9.62 22.83
C GLN A 44 -1.97 8.80 21.91
N THR A 45 -1.52 9.43 20.84
CA THR A 45 -0.56 8.88 19.85
C THR A 45 0.86 9.41 20.13
N GLY A 46 1.35 9.18 21.34
CA GLY A 46 2.64 9.69 21.82
C GLY A 46 3.88 9.00 21.21
N LEU A 47 5.06 9.51 21.59
CA LEU A 47 6.37 8.98 21.17
C LEU A 47 6.52 7.48 21.42
N VAL A 48 6.16 7.03 22.63
CA VAL A 48 6.31 5.63 23.05
C VAL A 48 5.56 4.68 22.11
N LEU A 49 4.34 5.06 21.71
CA LEU A 49 3.52 4.24 20.82
C LEU A 49 4.14 4.11 19.42
N LYS A 50 4.70 5.22 18.89
CA LYS A 50 5.40 5.24 17.60
C LYS A 50 6.64 4.36 17.61
N VAL A 51 7.45 4.49 18.67
CA VAL A 51 8.68 3.69 18.84
C VAL A 51 8.35 2.22 19.01
N ASN A 52 7.38 1.88 19.85
CA ASN A 52 6.95 0.49 20.05
C ASN A 52 6.47 -0.14 18.74
N TRP A 53 5.73 0.60 17.92
CA TRP A 53 5.31 0.12 16.61
C TRP A 53 6.49 -0.14 15.66
N ILE A 54 7.49 0.74 15.63
CA ILE A 54 8.71 0.52 14.83
C ILE A 54 9.47 -0.71 15.32
N LEU A 55 9.67 -0.84 16.63
CA LEU A 55 10.34 -1.99 17.24
C LEU A 55 9.63 -3.30 16.92
N GLU A 56 8.30 -3.30 16.97
CA GLU A 56 7.50 -4.48 16.62
C GLU A 56 7.69 -4.88 15.17
N ARG A 57 7.75 -3.91 14.24
CA ARG A 57 8.06 -4.19 12.84
C ARG A 57 9.46 -4.79 12.64
N CYS A 58 10.46 -4.32 13.39
CA CYS A 58 11.80 -4.90 13.38
C CYS A 58 11.77 -6.37 13.84
N ARG A 59 11.06 -6.67 14.94
CA ARG A 59 10.92 -8.05 15.46
C ARG A 59 10.25 -8.98 14.46
N LEU A 60 9.20 -8.50 13.79
CA LEU A 60 8.46 -9.25 12.77
C LEU A 60 9.20 -9.33 11.41
N LYS A 61 10.41 -8.77 11.30
CA LYS A 61 11.20 -8.69 10.06
C LYS A 61 10.43 -8.05 8.89
N LEU A 62 9.58 -7.09 9.21
CA LEU A 62 8.81 -6.32 8.23
C LEU A 62 9.63 -5.11 7.72
N ARG A 63 9.15 -4.45 6.67
CA ARG A 63 9.79 -3.22 6.17
C ARG A 63 9.74 -2.13 7.25
N VAL A 64 10.92 -1.66 7.65
CA VAL A 64 11.10 -0.53 8.59
C VAL A 64 11.28 0.75 7.76
N PRO A 65 10.75 1.91 8.19
CA PRO A 65 11.06 3.18 7.54
C PRO A 65 12.56 3.49 7.63
N PHE A 66 13.20 3.77 6.49
CA PHE A 66 14.65 4.04 6.43
C PHE A 66 14.99 5.53 6.47
N LYS A 67 14.03 6.40 6.18
CA LYS A 67 14.22 7.86 6.24
C LYS A 67 14.09 8.37 7.67
N SER A 68 14.79 9.47 7.98
CA SER A 68 14.68 10.16 9.27
C SER A 68 13.21 10.41 9.61
N CYS A 69 12.71 9.71 10.63
CA CYS A 69 11.33 9.85 11.09
C CYS A 69 11.31 10.88 12.21
N GLU A 70 10.66 12.01 11.97
CA GLU A 70 10.40 12.96 13.05
C GLU A 70 9.28 12.43 13.94
N LEU A 71 9.62 12.05 15.17
CA LEU A 71 8.66 11.44 16.10
C LEU A 71 7.75 12.46 16.81
N ARG A 72 8.01 13.76 16.61
CA ARG A 72 7.44 14.88 17.38
C ARG A 72 5.93 15.01 17.23
N THR A 73 5.40 14.99 15.99
CA THR A 73 3.95 15.08 15.74
C THR A 73 3.49 13.90 14.89
N ASP A 74 2.19 13.63 14.86
CA ASP A 74 1.64 12.60 13.97
C ASP A 74 1.75 13.00 12.50
N GLN A 75 1.64 14.29 12.21
CA GLN A 75 1.74 14.81 10.85
C GLN A 75 3.15 14.69 10.29
N THR A 76 4.19 14.98 11.09
CA THR A 76 5.58 14.83 10.64
C THR A 76 6.02 13.37 10.61
N PHE A 77 5.49 12.55 11.53
CA PHE A 77 5.75 11.12 11.53
C PHE A 77 5.12 10.41 10.33
N CYS A 78 3.87 10.75 9.98
CA CYS A 78 3.14 10.15 8.86
C CYS A 78 3.60 10.70 7.50
N ASN A 79 4.86 10.41 7.15
CA ASN A 79 5.44 10.75 5.85
C ASN A 79 4.93 9.79 4.74
N ALA A 80 5.33 10.05 3.49
CA ALA A 80 4.91 9.24 2.34
C ALA A 80 5.28 7.75 2.47
N GLU A 81 6.41 7.43 3.11
CA GLU A 81 6.87 6.05 3.34
C GLU A 81 6.04 5.34 4.42
N ILE A 82 5.78 6.00 5.56
CA ILE A 82 4.90 5.48 6.60
C ILE A 82 3.49 5.26 6.05
N ARG A 83 2.99 6.19 5.24
CA ARG A 83 1.69 6.04 4.58
C ARG A 83 1.65 4.83 3.66
N GLU A 84 2.72 4.58 2.89
CA GLU A 84 2.85 3.38 2.05
C GLU A 84 2.84 2.10 2.91
N ILE A 85 3.58 2.09 4.02
CA ILE A 85 3.62 0.97 4.96
C ILE A 85 2.24 0.70 5.57
N MET A 86 1.56 1.74 6.04
CA MET A 86 0.20 1.62 6.59
C MET A 86 -0.80 1.11 5.54
N GLU A 87 -0.67 1.54 4.28
CA GLU A 87 -1.50 1.05 3.18
C GLU A 87 -1.25 -0.43 2.88
N LYS A 88 0.02 -0.88 2.89
CA LYS A 88 0.35 -2.30 2.74
C LYS A 88 -0.22 -3.15 3.87
N ARG A 89 -0.19 -2.64 5.10
CA ARG A 89 -0.84 -3.28 6.25
C ARG A 89 -2.36 -3.39 6.06
N ARG A 90 -3.04 -2.31 5.66
CA ARG A 90 -4.49 -2.32 5.36
C ARG A 90 -4.88 -3.30 4.26
N ARG A 91 -4.03 -3.44 3.24
CA ARG A 91 -4.22 -4.41 2.16
C ARG A 91 -3.73 -5.82 2.51
N HIS A 92 -3.30 -6.04 3.75
CA HIS A 92 -2.80 -7.32 4.24
C HIS A 92 -1.65 -7.92 3.42
N GLN A 93 -0.85 -7.09 2.76
CA GLN A 93 0.23 -7.53 1.86
C GLN A 93 1.47 -8.01 2.60
N GLU A 94 1.53 -7.76 3.90
CA GLU A 94 2.60 -8.15 4.82
C GLU A 94 2.29 -9.48 5.53
N CYS A 95 1.09 -10.03 5.32
CA CYS A 95 0.62 -11.24 5.97
C CYS A 95 1.21 -12.50 5.32
N LYS A 96 1.47 -13.53 6.14
CA LYS A 96 2.01 -14.80 5.64
C LYS A 96 0.88 -15.59 4.96
N PRO A 97 1.11 -16.21 3.79
CA PRO A 97 0.14 -17.12 3.21
C PRO A 97 -0.01 -18.38 4.08
N GLY A 98 -1.25 -18.79 4.36
CA GLY A 98 -1.58 -19.98 5.16
C GLY A 98 -2.55 -19.74 6.32
N ALA A 99 -2.83 -20.79 7.11
CA ALA A 99 -3.61 -20.70 8.34
C ALA A 99 -2.83 -19.92 9.42
N GLY A 100 -3.50 -19.00 10.12
CA GLY A 100 -2.86 -18.10 11.09
C GLY A 100 -2.12 -16.89 10.50
N GLY A 101 -2.37 -16.57 9.23
CA GLY A 101 -1.58 -15.62 8.44
C GLY A 101 -1.84 -14.13 8.67
N CYS A 102 -2.99 -13.74 9.23
CA CYS A 102 -3.36 -12.33 9.39
C CYS A 102 -3.05 -11.75 10.77
N LEU A 103 -2.25 -10.68 10.78
CA LEU A 103 -2.02 -9.87 11.99
C LEU A 103 -3.21 -8.95 12.33
N VAL A 104 -4.02 -8.58 11.33
CA VAL A 104 -5.12 -7.61 11.49
C VAL A 104 -6.47 -8.29 11.77
N VAL A 105 -6.70 -9.49 11.22
CA VAL A 105 -7.90 -10.31 11.46
C VAL A 105 -7.45 -11.73 11.79
N GLU A 106 -7.20 -11.99 13.07
CA GLU A 106 -6.70 -13.27 13.57
C GLU A 106 -7.52 -14.46 13.01
N GLY A 107 -6.83 -15.50 12.55
CA GLY A 107 -7.47 -16.72 12.02
C GLY A 107 -7.91 -16.66 10.55
N SER A 108 -7.95 -15.49 9.90
CA SER A 108 -8.23 -15.41 8.46
C SER A 108 -6.96 -15.58 7.61
N SER A 109 -7.03 -16.33 6.52
CA SER A 109 -5.93 -16.41 5.55
C SER A 109 -6.01 -15.19 4.63
N CYS A 110 -5.41 -14.08 5.02
CA CYS A 110 -5.30 -12.94 4.12
C CYS A 110 -4.22 -13.27 3.07
N GLY A 111 -4.66 -13.31 1.80
CA GLY A 111 -3.85 -13.74 0.67
C GLY A 111 -2.54 -12.96 0.62
N GLY A 112 -1.43 -13.64 0.92
CA GLY A 112 -0.08 -13.12 0.69
C GLY A 112 0.06 -12.66 -0.77
N ARG A 113 1.05 -11.80 -1.03
CA ARG A 113 1.31 -11.13 -2.32
C ARG A 113 1.01 -12.04 -3.53
N THR A 114 -0.21 -11.99 -4.06
CA THR A 114 -0.63 -12.84 -5.18
C THR A 114 0.03 -12.31 -6.47
N PRO A 115 0.33 -13.18 -7.45
CA PRO A 115 0.96 -12.78 -8.72
C PRO A 115 0.20 -11.64 -9.43
N PHE A 116 -1.12 -11.57 -9.24
CA PHE A 116 -1.98 -10.51 -9.76
C PHE A 116 -1.58 -9.10 -9.29
N TRP A 117 -1.04 -8.97 -8.07
CA TRP A 117 -0.59 -7.68 -7.55
C TRP A 117 0.73 -7.20 -8.18
N LEU A 118 1.60 -8.12 -8.62
CA LEU A 118 2.80 -7.77 -9.41
C LEU A 118 2.43 -7.25 -10.80
N LEU A 119 1.31 -7.69 -11.37
CA LEU A 119 0.76 -7.11 -12.61
C LEU A 119 0.18 -5.71 -12.38
N GLY A 120 -0.47 -5.45 -11.24
CA GLY A 120 -1.13 -4.16 -10.96
C GLY A 120 -0.24 -3.05 -10.38
N SER A 121 0.90 -3.39 -9.77
CA SER A 121 1.79 -2.43 -9.09
C SER A 121 3.07 -2.07 -9.86
N ARG A 122 3.34 -2.71 -11.00
CA ARG A 122 4.16 -2.11 -12.05
C ARG A 122 3.24 -1.24 -12.87
N GLY A 123 3.37 0.07 -12.68
CA GLY A 123 2.82 1.03 -13.59
C GLY A 123 3.15 0.62 -15.02
N LEU A 124 2.07 0.27 -15.73
CA LEU A 124 1.72 0.75 -17.06
C LEU A 124 1.76 2.30 -17.16
N PHE A 125 2.58 2.95 -16.33
CA PHE A 125 2.71 4.39 -16.10
C PHE A 125 4.20 4.76 -16.05
N TRP A 126 4.97 4.10 -16.92
CA TRP A 126 6.13 4.68 -17.60
C TRP A 126 5.84 4.73 -19.11
N TRP A 127 4.62 5.13 -19.46
CA TRP A 127 4.25 5.60 -20.80
C TRP A 127 4.08 7.13 -20.79
N GLY A 128 5.03 7.79 -20.13
CA GLY A 128 5.29 9.21 -20.27
C GLY A 128 6.54 9.41 -21.11
N GLY A 129 6.36 9.53 -22.43
CA GLY A 129 7.28 10.31 -23.26
C GLY A 129 8.57 9.65 -23.75
N LYS A 130 8.56 8.41 -24.26
CA LYS A 130 9.54 8.01 -25.28
C LYS A 130 8.83 7.73 -26.59
N ARG A 131 9.00 8.68 -27.51
CA ARG A 131 8.45 8.71 -28.87
C ARG A 131 8.60 7.34 -29.52
N VAL A 132 7.47 6.81 -29.97
CA VAL A 132 7.36 5.87 -31.08
C VAL A 132 8.02 6.53 -32.31
N LYS A 133 9.34 6.37 -32.44
CA LYS A 133 10.12 6.77 -33.62
C LYS A 133 10.94 5.61 -34.19
N LEU A 134 10.97 4.46 -33.50
CA LEU A 134 11.74 3.30 -33.94
C LEU A 134 11.03 2.46 -35.02
N ASP A 135 9.70 2.54 -35.13
CA ASP A 135 8.96 1.68 -36.06
C ASP A 135 8.96 2.19 -37.50
N TYR A 136 9.14 3.51 -37.71
CA TYR A 136 9.12 4.08 -39.06
C TYR A 136 10.38 3.74 -39.86
N PHE A 137 11.55 3.64 -39.21
CA PHE A 137 12.79 3.23 -39.88
C PHE A 137 12.76 1.77 -40.27
N ALA A 138 12.22 0.89 -39.42
CA ALA A 138 12.04 -0.52 -39.76
C ALA A 138 11.07 -0.70 -40.94
N LEU A 139 9.97 0.07 -40.97
CA LEU A 139 9.03 0.10 -42.09
C LEU A 139 9.69 0.60 -43.38
N ILE A 140 10.45 1.70 -43.33
CA ILE A 140 11.16 2.23 -44.51
C ILE A 140 12.17 1.21 -45.03
N ILE A 141 13.00 0.62 -44.14
CA ILE A 141 14.01 -0.36 -44.54
C ILE A 141 13.34 -1.59 -45.16
N GLY A 142 12.25 -2.07 -44.57
CA GLY A 142 11.48 -3.20 -45.12
C GLY A 142 10.91 -2.90 -46.51
N VAL A 143 10.32 -1.72 -46.71
CA VAL A 143 9.79 -1.30 -48.02
C VAL A 143 10.92 -1.18 -49.06
N LEU A 144 12.08 -0.63 -48.68
CA LEU A 144 13.23 -0.47 -49.57
C LEU A 144 13.80 -1.82 -50.02
N VAL A 145 13.90 -2.79 -49.10
CA VAL A 145 14.34 -4.16 -49.42
C VAL A 145 13.35 -4.85 -50.36
N CYS A 146 12.04 -4.69 -50.14
CA CYS A 146 11.03 -5.21 -51.06
C CYS A 146 11.12 -4.56 -52.44
N PHE A 147 11.35 -3.25 -52.50
CA PHE A 147 11.48 -2.53 -53.77
C PHE A 147 12.73 -2.97 -54.56
N ILE A 148 13.86 -3.14 -53.88
CA ILE A 148 15.09 -3.68 -54.48
C ILE A 148 14.86 -5.11 -54.95
N ALA A 149 14.18 -5.95 -54.17
CA ALA A 149 13.86 -7.32 -54.59
C ALA A 149 13.00 -7.34 -55.86
N ILE A 150 12.02 -6.45 -55.99
CA ILE A 150 11.17 -6.36 -57.19
C ILE A 150 11.97 -5.88 -58.42
N ILE A 151 12.90 -4.94 -58.24
CA ILE A 151 13.75 -4.43 -59.34
C ILE A 151 14.85 -5.43 -59.72
N CYS A 152 15.39 -6.16 -58.74
CA CYS A 152 16.47 -7.12 -58.93
C CYS A 152 16.00 -8.53 -59.30
N VAL A 153 14.69 -8.81 -59.39
CA VAL A 153 14.20 -10.01 -60.09
C VAL A 153 14.49 -9.79 -61.57
N PRO A 154 15.47 -10.51 -62.16
CA PRO A 154 15.73 -10.38 -63.57
C PRO A 154 14.47 -10.86 -64.30
N VAL A 155 13.89 -9.99 -65.11
CA VAL A 155 13.00 -10.42 -66.20
C VAL A 155 13.87 -11.29 -67.11
N SER A 156 13.86 -12.59 -66.82
CA SER A 156 14.35 -13.62 -67.73
C SER A 156 13.34 -13.70 -68.86
N ARG A 157 13.55 -12.88 -69.89
CA ARG A 157 13.02 -13.14 -71.23
C ARG A 157 14.00 -13.99 -72.00
#